data_AF-A0A6I5CID2-F1
#
_entry.id   AF-A0A6I5CID2-F1
#
_cell.length_a   1.000
_cell.length_b   1.000
_cell.length_c   1.000
_cell.angle_alpha   90.00
_cell.angle_beta   90.00
_cell.angle_gamma   90.00
#
_symmetry.space_group_name_H-M   'P 1'
#
loop_
_entity.id
_entity.type
_entity.pdbx_description
1 polymer ?
#
loop_
_entity_poly.entity_id
_entity_poly.type
_entity_poly.pdbx_seq_one_letter_code
_entity_poly.pdbx_strand_id
1 'polypeptide(L)' 'MTLLRDHDLARAFDHAAPTYDRLTALNPGYRTDLRRSARRLRLPGGGAGLRVLDLG' A
#
# COMPACT_ATOMS: atom_id res chain seq x y z
N MET A 1 -22.54 -14.58 0.66
CA MET A 1 -21.41 -13.65 0.87
C MET A 1 -21.96 -12.24 0.87
N THR A 2 -21.84 -11.52 1.98
CA THR A 2 -22.28 -10.13 2.06
C THR A 2 -21.24 -9.23 1.41
N LEU A 3 -21.66 -8.39 0.47
CA LEU A 3 -20.78 -7.38 -0.13
C LEU A 3 -20.73 -6.17 0.82
N LEU A 4 -19.56 -5.88 1.38
CA LEU A 4 -19.32 -4.68 2.17
C LEU A 4 -19.14 -3.47 1.25
N ARG A 5 -19.57 -2.29 1.71
CA ARG A 5 -19.44 -1.02 0.99
C ARG A 5 -19.03 0.10 1.94
N ASP A 6 -18.47 1.15 1.37
CA ASP A 6 -18.18 2.42 2.03
C ASP A 6 -17.51 2.24 3.40
N HIS A 7 -18.11 2.79 4.46
CA HIS A 7 -17.56 2.74 5.81
C HIS A 7 -17.43 1.33 6.39
N ASP A 8 -18.33 0.41 6.03
CA ASP A 8 -18.26 -0.96 6.55
C ASP A 8 -17.11 -1.73 5.90
N LEU A 9 -16.80 -1.43 4.64
CA LEU A 9 -15.61 -1.95 3.96
C LEU A 9 -14.34 -1.38 4.59
N ALA A 10 -14.27 -0.06 4.77
CA ALA A 10 -13.12 0.61 5.36
C ALA A 10 -12.82 0.06 6.77
N ARG A 11 -13.85 -0.06 7.62
CA ARG A 11 -13.71 -0.58 8.98
C ARG A 11 -13.21 -2.03 9.00
N ALA A 12 -13.68 -2.86 8.07
CA ALA A 12 -13.22 -4.24 7.95
C ALA A 12 -11.73 -4.31 7.54
N PHE A 13 -11.29 -3.44 6.62
CA PHE A 13 -9.88 -3.31 6.26
C PHE A 13 -9.01 -2.81 7.42
N ASP A 14 -9.44 -1.77 8.13
CA ASP A 14 -8.73 -1.25 9.30
C ASP A 14 -8.53 -2.33 10.36
N HIS A 15 -9.56 -3.14 10.61
CA HIS A 15 -9.48 -4.27 11.53
C HIS A 15 -8.47 -5.34 11.09
N ALA A 16 -8.36 -5.58 9.78
CA ALA A 16 -7.47 -6.61 9.21
C ALA A 16 -6.04 -6.12 8.91
N ALA A 17 -5.80 -4.81 8.91
CA ALA A 17 -4.54 -4.20 8.47
C ALA A 17 -3.29 -4.78 9.17
N PRO A 18 -3.26 -5.00 10.50
CA PRO A 18 -2.07 -5.58 11.15
C PRO A 18 -1.74 -7.00 10.67
N THR A 19 -2.76 -7.80 10.36
CA THR A 19 -2.57 -9.16 9.83
C THR A 19 -2.04 -9.10 8.40
N TYR A 20 -2.55 -8.17 7.60
CA TYR A 20 -2.06 -7.94 6.23
C TYR A 20 -0.61 -7.47 6.20
N ASP A 21 -0.24 -6.54 7.08
CA ASP A 21 1.14 -6.08 7.25
C ASP A 21 2.07 -7.23 7.63
N ARG A 22 1.62 -8.12 8.51
CA ARG A 22 2.39 -9.31 8.87
C ARG A 22 2.60 -10.23 7.66
N LEU A 23 1.56 -10.48 6.87
CA LEU A 23 1.64 -11.31 5.67
C LEU A 23 2.63 -10.73 4.65
N THR A 24 2.57 -9.42 4.40
CA THR A 24 3.51 -8.76 3.49
C THR A 24 4.92 -8.74 4.04
N ALA A 25 5.10 -8.61 5.36
CA ALA A 25 6.41 -8.69 6.01
C ALA A 25 7.06 -10.07 5.89
N LEU A 26 6.28 -11.15 5.78
CA LEU A 26 6.79 -12.51 5.54
C LEU A 26 7.28 -12.72 4.10
N ASN A 27 6.96 -11.81 3.17
CA ASN A 27 7.48 -11.85 1.80
C ASN A 27 8.79 -11.04 1.71
N PRO A 28 9.96 -11.70 1.61
CA PRO A 28 11.25 -11.01 1.57
C PRO A 28 11.42 -10.11 0.32
N GLY A 29 10.70 -10.40 -0.77
CA GLY A 29 10.75 -9.62 -2.02
C GLY A 29 9.87 -8.37 -2.00
N TYR A 30 8.84 -8.33 -1.16
CA TYR A 30 7.76 -7.33 -1.22
C TYR A 30 8.28 -5.88 -1.23
N ARG A 31 9.16 -5.53 -0.29
CA ARG A 31 9.73 -4.17 -0.21
C ARG A 31 10.64 -3.84 -1.40
N THR A 32 11.37 -4.84 -1.91
CA THR A 32 12.25 -4.67 -3.06
C THR A 32 11.45 -4.42 -4.33
N ASP A 33 10.34 -5.14 -4.49
CA ASP A 33 9.44 -4.99 -5.62
C ASP A 33 8.71 -3.64 -5.59
N LEU A 34 8.24 -3.18 -4.43
CA LEU A 34 7.69 -1.82 -4.27
C LEU A 34 8.69 -0.74 -4.70
N ARG A 35 9.95 -0.84 -4.24
CA ARG A 35 11.02 0.09 -4.65
C ARG A 35 11.31 0.02 -6.14
N ARG A 36 11.28 -1.17 -6.74
CA ARG A 36 11.45 -1.36 -8.19
C ARG A 36 10.31 -0.71 -8.96
N SER A 37 9.06 -0.86 -8.52
CA SER A 37 7.89 -0.22 -9.13
C SER A 37 7.96 1.32 -9.01
N ALA A 38 8.32 1.86 -7.85
CA ALA A 38 8.49 3.29 -7.66
C ALA A 38 9.56 3.89 -8.60
N ARG A 39 10.70 3.21 -8.78
CA ARG A 39 11.74 3.63 -9.74
C ARG A 39 11.24 3.67 -11.19
N ARG A 40 10.32 2.77 -11.55
CA ARG A 40 9.74 2.72 -12.91
C ARG A 40 8.79 3.87 -13.21
N LEU A 41 8.31 4.60 -12.18
CA LEU A 41 7.55 5.84 -12.38
C LEU A 41 8.42 6.96 -12.97
N ARG A 42 9.75 6.86 -12.90
CA ARG A 42 10.71 7.81 -13.48
C ARG A 42 10.43 9.27 -13.05
N LEU A 43 10.03 9.46 -11.79
CA LEU A 43 9.79 10.77 -11.22
C LEU A 43 11.07 11.63 -11.35
N PRO A 44 10.98 12.89 -11.83
CA PRO A 44 12.12 13.79 -11.90
C PRO A 44 12.81 13.92 -10.54
N GLY A 45 14.15 13.88 -10.53
CA GLY A 45 14.93 13.95 -9.28
C GLY A 45 14.63 12.84 -8.28
N GLY A 46 14.10 11.69 -8.72
CA GLY A 46 13.66 10.62 -7.82
C GLY A 46 12.43 10.98 -6.97
N GLY A 47 11.70 12.02 -7.35
CA GLY A 47 10.56 12.55 -6.59
C GLY A 47 10.93 13.54 -5.48
N ALA A 48 12.21 13.94 -5.37
CA ALA A 48 12.61 14.99 -4.44
C ALA A 48 11.80 16.27 -4.66
N GLY A 49 11.22 16.82 -3.60
CA GLY A 49 10.37 18.01 -3.65
C GLY A 49 8.92 17.78 -4.11
N LEU A 50 8.54 16.56 -4.50
CA LEU A 50 7.15 16.20 -4.78
C LEU A 50 6.42 15.82 -3.49
N ARG A 51 5.09 15.96 -3.51
CA ARG A 51 4.20 15.52 -2.43
C ARG A 51 3.51 14.22 -2.84
N VAL A 52 3.39 13.29 -1.91
CA VAL A 52 2.63 12.05 -2.08
C VAL A 52 1.29 12.23 -1.39
N LEU A 53 0.21 11.97 -2.13
CA LEU A 53 -1.12 11.80 -1.58
C LEU A 53 -1.41 10.31 -1.47
N ASP A 54 -1.53 9.82 -0.25
CA ASP A 54 -2.05 8.49 0.04
C ASP A 54 -3.57 8.59 0.21
N LEU A 55 -4.32 7.75 -0.51
CA LEU A 55 -5.78 7.80 -0.52
C LEU A 55 -6.43 6.78 0.41
N GLY A 56 -5.65 5.93 1.10
CA GLY A 56 -6.18 4.88 1.97
C GLY A 56 -6.90 3.79 1.18
#